data_AF-A0A356TFS0-F1
#
_entry.id   AF-A0A356TFS0-F1
#
_cell.length_a   1.000
_cell.length_b   1.000
_cell.length_c   1.000
_cell.angle_alpha   90.00
_cell.angle_beta   90.00
_cell.angle_gamma   90.00
#
_symmetry.space_group_name_H-M   'P 1'
#
loop_
_entity.id
_entity.type
_entity.pdbx_description
1 polymer ?
#
loop_
_entity_poly.entity_id
_entity_poly.type
_entity_poly.pdbx_seq_one_letter_code
_entity_poly.pdbx_strand_id
1 'polypeptide(L)'
;MGESKARADSTRTDGARTGTVDVLVDVKKSAGESDPLVGKVIHDRFRIIAPIARGGMGAVYKAEQAPLGRLVAIKVLSPKHEEDKDPEFRKRFFLEAATVAKLSHPNTVTVFDYGQSENLYFIVMELLE
;
A
#
# COMPACT_ATOMS: atom_id res chain seq x y z
N MET A 1 -51.39 55.48 -14.42
CA MET A 1 -50.93 56.23 -13.25
C MET A 1 -51.45 55.49 -12.01
N GLY A 2 -50.59 55.05 -11.08
CA GLY A 2 -50.98 54.41 -9.81
C GLY A 2 -50.98 52.87 -9.85
N GLU A 3 -49.83 52.22 -9.62
CA GLU A 3 -49.39 51.63 -8.33
C GLU A 3 -49.94 50.20 -8.11
N SER A 4 -49.13 49.18 -8.42
CA SER A 4 -48.25 48.47 -7.48
C SER A 4 -49.02 47.75 -6.36
N LYS A 5 -49.26 46.44 -6.53
CA LYS A 5 -49.75 45.58 -5.47
C LYS A 5 -48.78 44.42 -5.27
N ALA A 6 -47.90 44.59 -4.29
CA ALA A 6 -47.04 43.56 -3.75
C ALA A 6 -47.89 42.37 -3.25
N ARG A 7 -47.49 41.16 -3.62
CA ARG A 7 -47.91 39.91 -2.98
C ARG A 7 -46.68 39.27 -2.36
N ALA A 8 -46.60 39.33 -1.04
CA ALA A 8 -45.78 38.43 -0.24
C ALA A 8 -46.69 37.28 0.20
N ASP A 9 -46.27 36.04 0.00
CA ASP A 9 -46.58 34.96 0.94
C ASP A 9 -45.66 33.74 0.75
N SER A 10 -45.41 33.09 1.88
CA SER A 10 -45.03 31.69 2.07
C SER A 10 -43.54 31.35 2.07
N THR A 11 -42.94 31.51 3.26
CA THR A 11 -41.86 30.66 3.75
C THR A 11 -42.36 29.22 3.95
N ARG A 12 -41.63 28.22 3.44
CA ARG A 12 -41.49 26.87 4.04
C ARG A 12 -40.47 26.02 3.26
N THR A 13 -39.29 25.91 3.86
CA THR A 13 -38.51 24.69 4.14
C THR A 13 -38.52 23.48 3.20
N ASP A 14 -37.28 23.09 2.86
CA ASP A 14 -36.66 21.75 2.87
C ASP A 14 -36.57 20.93 1.57
N GLY A 15 -35.43 20.22 1.43
CA GLY A 15 -35.13 19.29 0.34
C GLY A 15 -33.85 19.65 -0.41
N ALA A 16 -32.65 19.48 0.17
CA ALA A 16 -31.87 18.25 0.19
C ALA A 16 -31.47 17.71 -1.21
N ARG A 17 -30.13 17.73 -1.43
CA ARG A 17 -29.33 16.87 -2.33
C ARG A 17 -29.59 17.07 -3.83
N THR A 18 -28.58 17.36 -4.65
CA THR A 18 -27.51 16.41 -4.97
C THR A 18 -26.38 17.20 -5.66
N GLY A 19 -25.20 17.21 -5.06
CA GLY A 19 -23.99 17.75 -5.67
C GLY A 19 -23.46 16.79 -6.71
N THR A 20 -23.36 17.24 -7.95
CA THR A 20 -22.59 16.57 -8.99
C THR A 20 -21.11 16.89 -8.75
N VAL A 21 -20.36 15.92 -8.25
CA VAL A 21 -18.90 15.97 -8.19
C VAL A 21 -18.36 15.38 -9.48
N ASP A 22 -17.93 16.25 -10.41
CA ASP A 22 -17.14 15.83 -11.55
C ASP A 22 -15.77 15.36 -11.08
N VAL A 23 -15.53 14.06 -11.27
CA VAL A 23 -14.31 13.33 -10.91
C VAL A 23 -13.18 13.78 -11.84
N LEU A 24 -12.30 14.65 -11.34
CA LEU A 24 -10.97 14.83 -11.92
C LEU A 24 -10.14 13.57 -11.66
N VAL A 25 -9.97 12.78 -12.71
CA VAL A 25 -9.01 11.69 -12.76
C VAL A 25 -7.59 12.26 -12.72
N ASP A 26 -7.00 12.29 -11.53
CA ASP A 26 -5.62 12.75 -11.33
C ASP A 26 -4.62 11.66 -11.79
N VAL A 27 -4.31 11.67 -13.09
CA VAL A 27 -3.07 11.08 -13.60
C VAL A 27 -1.95 12.05 -13.24
N LYS A 28 -1.28 11.82 -12.11
CA LYS A 28 0.03 12.43 -11.84
C LYS A 28 1.04 11.45 -11.23
N LYS A 29 1.90 10.98 -12.12
CA LYS A 29 3.26 10.52 -11.86
C LYS A 29 4.07 11.65 -11.20
N SER A 30 4.38 11.53 -9.90
CA SER A 30 5.42 12.34 -9.27
C SER A 30 6.77 11.61 -9.38
N ALA A 31 7.48 11.89 -10.48
CA ALA A 31 8.92 11.68 -10.56
C ALA A 31 9.57 12.76 -9.67
N GLY A 32 9.94 12.41 -8.44
CA GLY A 32 10.58 13.32 -7.49
C GLY A 32 10.37 13.00 -6.01
N GLU A 33 9.43 12.12 -5.67
CA GLU A 33 9.22 11.70 -4.28
C GLU A 33 10.09 10.48 -4.00
N SER A 34 11.15 10.66 -3.19
CA SER A 34 11.96 9.57 -2.66
C SER A 34 11.03 8.54 -2.00
N ASP A 35 11.18 7.27 -2.37
CA ASP A 35 10.33 6.21 -1.80
C ASP A 35 10.44 6.22 -0.27
N PRO A 36 9.33 6.32 0.48
CA PRO A 36 9.34 6.57 1.92
C PRO A 36 9.94 5.42 2.73
N LEU A 37 10.15 4.26 2.12
CA LEU A 37 10.77 3.11 2.77
C LEU A 37 12.29 3.05 2.56
N VAL A 38 12.84 3.75 1.56
CA VAL A 38 14.29 3.74 1.31
C VAL A 38 15.04 4.36 2.51
N GLY A 39 16.05 3.65 2.99
CA GLY A 39 16.82 4.01 4.18
C GLY A 39 16.23 3.54 5.51
N LYS A 40 14.96 3.10 5.54
CA LYS A 40 14.34 2.55 6.76
C LYS A 40 14.85 1.15 7.07
N VAL A 41 14.82 0.80 8.36
CA VAL A 41 15.10 -0.55 8.84
C VAL A 41 13.79 -1.22 9.21
N ILE A 42 13.46 -2.32 8.56
CA ILE A 42 12.30 -3.14 8.85
C ILE A 42 12.70 -4.21 9.86
N HIS A 43 11.87 -4.37 10.90
CA HIS A 43 12.01 -5.42 11.91
C HIS A 43 13.43 -5.47 12.51
N ASP A 44 14.01 -4.29 12.74
CA ASP A 44 15.33 -4.05 13.33
C ASP A 44 16.52 -4.75 12.65
N ARG A 45 16.30 -5.35 11.47
CA ARG A 45 17.28 -6.22 10.80
C ARG A 45 17.48 -5.93 9.32
N PHE A 46 16.49 -5.32 8.65
CA PHE A 46 16.53 -5.20 7.20
C PHE A 46 16.51 -3.75 6.73
N ARG A 47 17.67 -3.23 6.33
CA ARG A 47 17.79 -1.87 5.81
C ARG A 47 17.41 -1.82 4.33
N ILE A 48 16.39 -1.06 3.97
CA ILE A 48 15.96 -0.88 2.58
C ILE A 48 16.97 0.00 1.84
N ILE A 49 17.47 -0.49 0.71
CA ILE A 49 18.45 0.19 -0.14
C ILE A 49 17.77 0.88 -1.31
N ALA A 50 16.93 0.15 -2.06
CA ALA A 50 16.31 0.66 -3.28
C ALA A 50 15.03 -0.11 -3.65
N PRO A 51 14.06 0.53 -4.32
CA PRO A 51 12.94 -0.20 -4.92
C PRO A 51 13.42 -1.06 -6.11
N ILE A 52 12.89 -2.27 -6.21
CA ILE A 52 13.10 -3.18 -7.35
C ILE A 52 11.86 -3.14 -8.26
N ALA A 53 10.68 -3.32 -7.68
CA ALA A 53 9.43 -3.39 -8.41
C ALA A 53 8.26 -2.86 -7.59
N ARG A 54 7.19 -2.45 -8.29
CA ARG A 54 5.90 -2.09 -7.70
C ARG A 54 4.80 -2.81 -8.47
N GLY A 55 3.80 -3.31 -7.75
CA GLY A 55 2.64 -4.01 -8.31
C GLY A 55 1.40 -3.82 -7.45
N GLY A 56 0.29 -4.45 -7.84
CA GLY A 56 -0.99 -4.29 -7.15
C GLY A 56 -0.94 -4.60 -5.66
N MET A 57 -0.34 -5.73 -5.27
CA MET A 57 -0.28 -6.11 -3.84
C MET A 57 0.78 -5.35 -3.02
N GLY A 58 1.60 -4.47 -3.62
CA GLY A 58 2.66 -3.76 -2.88
C GLY A 58 3.94 -3.54 -3.68
N ALA A 59 5.06 -3.44 -2.97
CA ALA A 59 6.35 -3.11 -3.56
C ALA A 59 7.44 -4.08 -3.11
N VAL A 60 8.40 -4.36 -3.99
CA VAL A 60 9.57 -5.19 -3.72
C VAL A 60 10.79 -4.29 -3.69
N TYR A 61 11.61 -4.47 -2.66
CA TYR A 61 12.81 -3.68 -2.42
C TYR A 61 14.04 -4.55 -2.31
N LYS A 62 15.18 -4.00 -2.72
CA LYS A 62 16.51 -4.49 -2.34
C LYS A 62 16.79 -4.00 -0.92
N ALA A 63 17.22 -4.91 -0.06
CA ALA A 63 17.58 -4.58 1.31
C ALA A 63 18.86 -5.30 1.73
N GLU A 64 19.50 -4.80 2.77
CA GLU A 64 20.62 -5.44 3.44
C GLU A 64 20.15 -6.00 4.79
N GLN A 65 20.43 -7.28 5.03
CA GLN A 65 20.17 -7.94 6.32
C GLN A 65 21.37 -7.79 7.26
N ALA A 66 21.15 -7.09 8.37
CA ALA A 66 22.09 -7.01 9.48
C ALA A 66 22.00 -8.23 10.42
N PRO A 67 23.10 -8.60 11.10
CA PRO A 67 24.47 -8.08 10.93
C PRO A 67 25.24 -8.75 9.78
N LEU A 68 24.67 -9.75 9.10
CA LEU A 68 25.36 -10.56 8.09
C LEU A 68 25.80 -9.77 6.84
N GLY A 69 25.23 -8.59 6.57
CA GLY A 69 25.50 -7.79 5.37
C GLY A 69 24.97 -8.43 4.09
N ARG A 70 24.05 -9.40 4.20
CA ARG A 70 23.51 -10.13 3.05
C ARG A 70 22.46 -9.30 2.32
N LEU A 71 22.56 -9.21 1.00
CA LEU A 71 21.51 -8.62 0.17
C LEU A 71 20.32 -9.56 0.04
N VAL A 72 19.11 -9.01 0.21
CA VAL A 72 17.84 -9.72 0.16
C VAL A 72 16.81 -8.92 -0.63
N ALA A 73 15.78 -9.59 -1.13
CA ALA A 73 14.58 -8.95 -1.64
C ALA A 73 13.50 -8.93 -0.55
N ILE A 74 12.80 -7.82 -0.39
CA ILE A 74 11.71 -7.68 0.58
C ILE A 74 10.47 -7.18 -0.13
N LYS A 75 9.42 -8.02 -0.14
CA LYS A 75 8.09 -7.60 -0.57
C LYS A 75 7.35 -7.01 0.62
N VAL A 76 6.88 -5.77 0.49
CA VAL A 76 6.11 -5.03 1.49
C VAL A 76 4.70 -4.76 0.94
N LEU A 77 3.67 -5.12 1.70
CA LEU A 77 2.28 -4.80 1.34
C LEU A 77 1.99 -3.31 1.57
N SER A 78 1.23 -2.68 0.67
CA SER A 78 0.97 -1.25 0.75
C SER A 78 -0.31 -0.96 1.53
N PRO A 79 -0.30 -0.16 2.61
CA PRO A 79 -1.49 0.11 3.42
C PRO A 79 -2.61 0.87 2.67
N LYS A 80 -2.37 1.24 1.40
CA LYS A 80 -3.33 1.93 0.53
C LYS A 80 -4.36 1.00 -0.10
N HIS A 81 -4.16 -0.32 -0.09
CA HIS A 81 -5.16 -1.24 -0.64
C HIS A 81 -6.22 -1.59 0.41
N GLU A 82 -7.49 -1.55 -0.01
CA GLU A 82 -8.61 -1.92 0.85
C GLU A 82 -8.60 -3.41 1.19
N GLU A 83 -8.08 -4.24 0.30
CA GLU A 83 -7.89 -5.69 0.50
C GLU A 83 -6.88 -6.00 1.62
N ASP A 84 -5.86 -5.14 1.83
CA ASP A 84 -4.91 -5.32 2.95
C ASP A 84 -5.55 -5.07 4.32
N LYS A 85 -6.72 -4.40 4.36
CA LYS A 85 -7.54 -4.25 5.58
C LYS A 85 -8.37 -5.48 5.87
N ASP A 86 -8.53 -6.40 4.91
CA ASP A 86 -9.22 -7.66 5.11
C ASP A 86 -8.33 -8.64 5.91
N PRO A 87 -8.75 -9.07 7.11
CA PRO A 87 -8.04 -10.07 7.88
C PRO A 87 -7.84 -11.40 7.12
N GLU A 88 -8.76 -11.78 6.23
CA GLU A 88 -8.65 -12.99 5.41
C GLU A 88 -7.48 -12.89 4.41
N PHE A 89 -7.30 -11.72 3.77
CA PHE A 89 -6.20 -11.50 2.84
C PHE A 89 -4.84 -11.64 3.54
N ARG A 90 -4.68 -10.99 4.69
CA ARG A 90 -3.47 -11.09 5.51
C ARG A 90 -3.15 -12.53 5.91
N LYS A 91 -4.18 -13.27 6.29
CA LYS A 91 -4.04 -14.69 6.67
C LYS A 91 -3.57 -15.53 5.50
N ARG A 92 -4.11 -15.32 4.30
CA ARG A 92 -3.68 -16.01 3.07
C ARG A 92 -2.26 -15.64 2.68
N PHE A 93 -1.90 -14.36 2.75
CA PHE A 93 -0.54 -13.90 2.48
C PHE A 93 0.50 -14.62 3.34
N PHE A 94 0.25 -14.71 4.65
CA PHE A 94 1.13 -15.43 5.55
C PHE A 94 1.09 -16.95 5.35
N LEU A 95 -0.07 -17.51 5.03
CA LEU A 95 -0.18 -18.94 4.75
C LEU A 95 0.61 -19.33 3.49
N GLU A 96 0.55 -18.52 2.44
CA GLU A 96 1.34 -18.70 1.22
C GLU A 96 2.83 -18.54 1.50
N ALA A 97 3.23 -17.48 2.22
CA ALA A 97 4.61 -17.29 2.63
C ALA A 97 5.16 -18.47 3.44
N ALA A 98 4.38 -18.97 4.42
CA ALA A 98 4.73 -20.12 5.23
C ALA A 98 4.81 -21.42 4.41
N THR A 99 4.01 -21.53 3.36
CA THR A 99 4.03 -22.69 2.47
C THR A 99 5.29 -22.65 1.58
N VAL A 100 5.59 -21.50 0.98
CA VAL A 100 6.80 -21.31 0.15
C VAL A 100 8.06 -21.44 1.00
N ALA A 101 8.08 -20.94 2.23
CA ALA A 101 9.22 -21.08 3.15
C ALA A 101 9.58 -22.54 3.48
N LYS A 102 8.63 -23.48 3.34
CA LYS A 102 8.89 -24.92 3.53
C LYS A 102 9.42 -25.59 2.26
N LEU A 103 9.36 -24.93 1.12
CA LEU A 103 9.84 -25.44 -0.16
C LEU A 103 11.27 -24.94 -0.39
N SER A 104 12.24 -25.86 -0.31
CA SER A 104 13.62 -25.60 -0.74
C SER A 104 13.89 -26.43 -1.99
N HIS A 105 13.94 -25.76 -3.14
CA HIS A 105 14.21 -26.37 -4.44
C HIS A 105 14.96 -25.37 -5.32
N PRO A 106 15.93 -25.79 -6.16
CA PRO A 106 16.72 -24.88 -7.01
C PRO A 106 15.92 -24.00 -8.00
N ASN A 107 14.63 -24.28 -8.18
CA ASN A 107 13.74 -23.50 -9.06
C ASN A 107 12.67 -22.70 -8.29
N THR A 108 12.82 -22.59 -6.96
CA THR A 108 11.88 -21.87 -6.10
C THR A 108 12.64 -20.81 -5.32
N VAL A 109 12.04 -19.63 -5.19
CA VAL A 109 12.59 -18.55 -4.37
C VAL A 109 12.57 -18.96 -2.90
N THR A 110 13.74 -18.90 -2.27
CA THR A 110 13.94 -19.17 -0.85
C THR A 110 13.41 -18.00 -0.03
N VAL A 111 12.42 -18.27 0.82
CA VAL A 111 11.92 -17.31 1.81
C VAL A 111 12.76 -17.42 3.08
N PHE A 112 13.33 -16.30 3.52
CA PHE A 112 14.15 -16.25 4.74
C PHE A 112 13.33 -15.87 5.97
N ASP A 113 12.36 -14.98 5.80
CA ASP A 113 11.56 -14.48 6.91
C ASP A 113 10.25 -13.89 6.40
N TYR A 114 9.24 -13.76 7.25
CA TYR A 114 8.02 -13.02 6.96
C TYR A 114 7.37 -12.57 8.26
N GLY A 115 6.65 -11.46 8.23
CA GLY A 115 6.01 -10.97 9.43
C GLY A 115 5.31 -9.64 9.27
N GLN A 116 5.04 -9.04 10.41
CA GLN A 116 4.54 -7.67 10.52
C GLN A 116 5.54 -6.87 11.36
N SER A 117 5.88 -5.67 10.90
CA SER A 117 6.68 -4.70 11.65
C SER A 117 5.96 -3.36 11.58
N GLU A 118 5.68 -2.79 12.75
CA GLU A 118 4.80 -1.63 12.89
C GLU A 118 3.44 -1.90 12.20
N ASN A 119 3.17 -1.23 11.09
CA ASN A 119 1.95 -1.38 10.29
C ASN A 119 2.23 -1.94 8.89
N LEU A 120 3.40 -2.55 8.68
CA LEU A 120 3.84 -3.11 7.39
C LEU A 120 3.94 -4.63 7.48
N TYR A 121 3.32 -5.31 6.54
CA TYR A 121 3.52 -6.73 6.31
C TYR A 121 4.64 -6.93 5.31
N PHE A 122 5.52 -7.89 5.59
CA PHE A 122 6.67 -8.14 4.74
C PHE A 122 6.96 -9.64 4.57
N ILE A 123 7.57 -9.97 3.43
CA ILE A 123 8.24 -11.25 3.17
C ILE A 123 9.65 -10.94 2.71
N VAL A 124 10.63 -11.54 3.38
CA VAL A 124 12.05 -11.49 3.03
C VAL A 124 12.41 -12.76 2.28
N MET A 125 13.04 -12.59 1.13
CA MET A 125 13.42 -13.69 0.25
C MET A 125 14.80 -13.45 -0.36
N GLU A 126 15.34 -14.48 -1.00
CA GLU A 126 16.58 -14.32 -1.76
C GLU A 126 16.45 -13.24 -2.83
N LEU A 127 17.54 -12.49 -3.03
CA LEU A 127 17.66 -11.55 -4.13
C LEU A 127 18.23 -12.31 -5.33
N LEU A 128 17.44 -12.39 -6.41
CA LEU A 128 17.91 -12.93 -7.69
C LEU A 128 18.58 -11.80 -8.51
N GLU A 129 19.66 -12.15 -9.21
CA GLU A 129 20.39 -11.26 -10.14
C GLU A 129 19.93 -11.43 -11.59
#